data_AF-A0A255PV02-F1
#
_entry.id   AF-A0A255PV02-F1
#
_cell.length_a   1.000
_cell.length_b   1.000
_cell.length_c   1.000
_cell.angle_alpha   90.00
_cell.angle_beta   90.00
_cell.angle_gamma   90.00
#
_symmetry.space_group_name_H-M   'P 1'
#
loop_
_entity.id
_entity.type
_entity.pdbx_description
1 polymer ?
#
loop_
_entity_poly.entity_id
_entity_poly.type
_entity_poly.pdbx_seq_one_letter_code
_entity_poly.pdbx_strand_id
1 'polypeptide(L)'
;MVAVVGVVGTLLSALLTQRAADRGRRREQERAEEVRERRRHAQELRACYVALNTSARQYLAALTDQVHALGRDEELRTARRRLTEARDQYRDVYAEAQMRMPDRVLALAGGLSHDLGTVYGMVRRLDDGVPRAGDSPAAVRESIDALWDRLRRMRQEMRSELGEFRTDSGR
;
A
#
# COMPACT_ATOMS: atom_id res chain seq x y z
N MET A 1 61.34 28.95 29.94
CA MET A 1 60.39 27.84 29.71
C MET A 1 58.98 28.31 29.29
N VAL A 2 58.85 29.44 28.57
CA VAL A 2 57.53 30.01 28.21
C VAL A 2 57.02 29.49 26.84
N ALA A 3 57.92 29.13 25.92
CA ALA A 3 57.55 28.66 24.58
C ALA A 3 56.87 27.28 24.55
N VAL A 4 57.20 26.38 25.49
CA VAL A 4 56.66 25.01 25.53
C VAL A 4 55.17 25.00 25.94
N VAL A 5 54.77 25.92 26.81
CA VAL A 5 53.38 26.04 27.30
C VAL A 5 52.44 26.52 26.18
N GLY A 6 52.89 27.42 25.30
CA GLY A 6 52.09 27.93 24.17
C GLY A 6 51.82 26.89 23.07
N VAL A 7 52.80 26.02 22.79
CA VAL A 7 52.68 24.96 21.78
C VAL A 7 51.72 23.85 22.26
N VAL A 8 51.83 23.47 23.53
CA VAL A 8 50.92 22.48 24.15
C VAL A 8 49.47 22.99 24.18
N GLY A 9 49.24 24.26 24.52
CA GLY A 9 47.91 24.87 24.51
C GLY A 9 47.26 24.92 23.12
N THR A 10 48.06 25.16 22.08
CA THR A 10 47.58 25.20 20.69
C THR A 10 47.23 23.82 20.16
N LEU A 11 48.06 22.81 20.44
CA LEU A 11 47.81 21.42 20.03
C LEU A 11 46.57 20.83 20.72
N LEU A 12 46.39 21.09 22.02
CA LEU A 12 45.19 20.70 22.76
C LEU A 12 43.93 21.36 22.18
N SER A 13 44.00 22.65 21.85
CA SER A 13 42.87 23.39 21.25
C SER A 13 42.51 22.88 19.85
N ALA A 14 43.51 22.58 19.01
CA ALA A 14 43.32 22.00 17.69
C ALA A 14 42.68 20.60 17.76
N LEU A 15 43.14 19.75 18.69
CA LEU A 15 42.60 18.40 18.86
C LEU A 15 41.15 18.42 19.37
N LEU A 16 40.81 19.33 20.29
CA LEU A 16 39.44 19.50 20.79
C LEU A 16 38.49 20.01 19.70
N THR A 17 38.96 20.95 18.87
CA THR A 17 38.20 21.47 17.72
C THR A 17 37.97 20.38 16.67
N GLN A 18 39.00 19.57 16.37
CA GLN A 18 38.91 18.46 15.44
C GLN A 18 37.94 17.37 15.93
N ARG A 19 37.98 17.03 17.23
CA ARG A 19 37.02 16.08 17.82
C ARG A 19 35.59 16.62 17.89
N ALA A 20 35.40 17.93 18.02
CA ALA A 20 34.09 18.56 17.97
C ALA A 20 33.54 18.55 16.53
N ALA A 21 34.38 18.86 15.54
CA ALA A 21 34.03 18.81 14.13
C ALA A 21 33.67 17.39 13.66
N ASP A 22 34.43 16.36 14.09
CA ASP A 22 34.14 14.97 13.75
C ASP A 22 32.84 14.46 14.38
N ARG A 23 32.52 14.89 15.61
CA ARG A 23 31.22 14.57 16.24
C ARG A 23 30.06 15.30 15.56
N GLY A 24 30.26 16.53 15.10
CA GLY A 24 29.28 17.27 14.30
C GLY A 24 28.98 16.55 12.98
N ARG A 25 30.04 16.20 12.22
CA ARG A 25 29.92 15.47 10.95
C ARG A 25 29.23 14.11 11.09
N ARG A 26 29.53 13.35 12.14
CA ARG A 26 28.86 12.06 12.40
C ARG A 26 27.36 12.23 12.64
N ARG A 27 26.96 13.21 13.46
CA ARG A 27 25.53 13.51 13.71
C ARG A 27 24.81 13.99 12.44
N GLU A 28 25.49 14.78 11.61
CA GLU A 28 24.94 15.20 10.32
C GLU A 28 24.77 14.02 9.36
N GLN A 29 25.74 13.09 9.33
CA GLN A 29 25.65 11.86 8.55
C GLN A 29 24.52 10.95 9.04
N GLU A 30 24.42 10.70 10.35
CA GLU A 30 23.35 9.92 10.97
C GLU A 30 21.96 10.50 10.63
N ARG A 31 21.78 11.82 10.76
CA ARG A 31 20.52 12.49 10.37
C ARG A 31 20.23 12.37 8.88
N ALA A 32 21.25 12.51 8.04
CA ALA A 32 21.09 12.36 6.59
C ALA A 32 20.70 10.94 6.20
N GLU A 33 21.26 9.93 6.87
CA GLU A 33 20.92 8.52 6.71
C GLU A 33 19.49 8.23 7.18
N GLU A 34 19.09 8.72 8.36
CA GLU A 34 17.72 8.59 8.86
C GLU A 34 16.68 9.18 7.89
N VAL A 35 16.94 10.38 7.36
CA VAL A 35 16.06 11.01 6.37
C VAL A 35 16.00 10.21 5.08
N ARG A 36 17.11 9.61 4.63
CA ARG A 36 17.14 8.75 3.44
C ARG A 36 16.34 7.47 3.66
N GLU A 37 16.52 6.79 4.78
CA GLU A 37 15.80 5.56 5.12
C GLU A 37 14.29 5.83 5.24
N ARG A 38 13.88 6.93 5.91
CA ARG A 38 12.47 7.32 5.98
C ARG A 38 11.87 7.58 4.60
N ARG A 39 12.59 8.29 3.73
CA ARG A 39 12.14 8.55 2.35
C ARG A 39 12.01 7.26 1.55
N ARG A 40 12.97 6.35 1.68
CA ARG A 40 12.94 5.04 1.03
C ARG A 40 11.73 4.23 1.50
N HIS A 41 11.52 4.13 2.81
CA HIS A 41 10.38 3.44 3.38
C HIS A 41 9.04 4.01 2.88
N ALA A 42 8.89 5.34 2.88
CA ALA A 42 7.68 5.98 2.36
C ALA A 42 7.45 5.73 0.86
N GLN A 43 8.52 5.63 0.06
CA GLN A 43 8.43 5.29 -1.36
C GLN A 43 8.02 3.83 -1.57
N GLU A 44 8.58 2.90 -0.80
CA GLU A 44 8.23 1.47 -0.85
C GLU A 44 6.76 1.26 -0.43
N LEU A 45 6.31 1.91 0.65
CA LEU A 45 4.93 1.87 1.09
C LEU A 45 3.98 2.48 0.06
N ARG A 46 4.37 3.60 -0.57
CA ARG A 46 3.60 4.21 -1.67
C ARG A 46 3.46 3.25 -2.86
N ALA A 47 4.53 2.57 -3.25
CA ALA A 47 4.49 1.60 -4.34
C ALA A 47 3.54 0.42 -4.00
N CYS A 48 3.62 -0.08 -2.78
CA CYS A 48 2.71 -1.10 -2.25
C CYS A 48 1.24 -0.66 -2.33
N TYR A 49 0.92 0.57 -1.88
CA TYR A 49 -0.43 1.12 -1.96
C TYR A 49 -0.93 1.29 -3.39
N VAL A 50 -0.07 1.70 -4.33
CA VAL A 50 -0.42 1.84 -5.75
C VAL A 50 -0.74 0.47 -6.35
N ALA A 51 0.08 -0.55 -6.07
CA ALA A 51 -0.15 -1.91 -6.57
C ALA A 51 -1.48 -2.48 -6.03
N LEU A 52 -1.73 -2.38 -4.72
CA LEU A 52 -2.96 -2.90 -4.12
C LEU A 52 -4.20 -2.19 -4.68
N ASN A 53 -4.15 -0.87 -4.82
CA ASN A 53 -5.28 -0.12 -5.39
C ASN A 53 -5.52 -0.46 -6.85
N THR A 54 -4.47 -0.60 -7.65
CA THR A 54 -4.60 -0.90 -9.07
C THR A 54 -5.24 -2.28 -9.27
N SER A 55 -4.72 -3.29 -8.58
CA SER A 55 -5.27 -4.65 -8.65
C SER A 55 -6.70 -4.74 -8.11
N ALA A 56 -7.03 -4.06 -7.00
CA ALA A 56 -8.39 -4.02 -6.49
C ALA A 56 -9.38 -3.38 -7.49
N ARG A 57 -8.98 -2.30 -8.16
CA ARG A 57 -9.81 -1.66 -9.21
C ARG A 57 -10.01 -2.57 -10.40
N GLN A 58 -8.95 -3.25 -10.84
CA GLN A 58 -9.02 -4.21 -11.94
C GLN A 58 -9.94 -5.38 -11.59
N TYR A 59 -9.87 -5.88 -10.36
CA TYR A 59 -10.75 -6.95 -9.90
C TYR A 59 -12.22 -6.50 -9.84
N LEU A 60 -12.50 -5.30 -9.32
CA LEU A 60 -13.85 -4.73 -9.34
C LEU A 60 -14.38 -4.52 -10.76
N ALA A 61 -13.56 -4.02 -11.68
CA ALA A 61 -13.94 -3.88 -13.09
C ALA A 61 -14.26 -5.24 -13.71
N ALA A 62 -13.45 -6.26 -13.47
CA ALA A 62 -13.68 -7.61 -13.99
C ALA A 62 -14.94 -8.27 -13.39
N LEU A 63 -15.29 -7.97 -12.12
CA LEU A 63 -16.56 -8.40 -11.54
C LEU A 63 -17.74 -7.75 -12.27
N THR A 64 -17.68 -6.45 -12.52
CA THR A 64 -18.70 -5.72 -13.29
C THR A 64 -18.85 -6.28 -14.70
N ASP A 65 -17.75 -6.51 -15.40
CA ASP A 65 -17.74 -7.08 -16.75
C ASP A 65 -18.39 -8.47 -16.79
N GLN A 66 -18.07 -9.33 -15.81
CA GLN A 66 -18.67 -10.67 -15.73
C GLN A 66 -20.18 -10.61 -15.53
N VAL A 67 -20.67 -9.70 -14.67
CA VAL A 67 -22.11 -9.51 -14.46
C VAL A 67 -22.81 -9.02 -15.73
N HIS A 68 -22.17 -8.12 -16.48
CA HIS A 68 -22.70 -7.66 -17.76
C HIS A 68 -22.71 -8.74 -18.83
N ALA A 69 -21.76 -9.67 -18.79
CA ALA A 69 -21.64 -10.74 -19.77
C ALA A 69 -22.60 -11.92 -19.51
N LEU A 70 -23.26 -11.98 -18.35
CA LEU A 70 -24.26 -13.02 -18.04
C LEU A 70 -25.33 -13.07 -19.14
N GLY A 71 -25.54 -14.26 -19.72
CA GLY A 71 -26.46 -14.49 -20.83
C GLY A 71 -25.92 -14.18 -22.24
N ARG A 72 -24.63 -13.82 -22.38
CA ARG A 72 -23.94 -13.58 -23.65
C ARG A 72 -22.72 -14.50 -23.79
N ASP A 73 -22.91 -15.69 -24.36
CA ASP A 73 -21.97 -16.83 -24.28
C ASP A 73 -20.51 -16.53 -24.68
N GLU A 74 -20.28 -15.77 -25.76
CA GLU A 74 -18.92 -15.47 -26.21
C GLU A 74 -18.21 -14.45 -25.30
N GLU A 75 -18.93 -13.42 -24.88
CA GLU A 75 -18.42 -12.40 -23.95
C GLU A 75 -18.18 -12.99 -22.56
N LEU A 76 -19.04 -13.93 -22.14
CA LEU A 76 -18.99 -14.58 -20.84
C LEU A 76 -17.69 -15.36 -20.62
N ARG A 77 -17.22 -16.10 -21.63
CA ARG A 77 -15.93 -16.82 -21.53
C ARG A 77 -14.74 -15.87 -21.36
N THR A 78 -14.75 -14.76 -22.08
CA THR A 78 -13.67 -13.77 -22.00
C THR A 78 -13.69 -13.02 -20.66
N ALA A 79 -14.88 -12.62 -20.20
CA ALA A 79 -15.05 -11.98 -18.90
C ALA A 79 -14.66 -12.93 -17.75
N ARG A 80 -14.99 -14.23 -17.85
CA ARG A 80 -14.65 -15.24 -16.83
C ARG A 80 -13.14 -15.38 -16.66
N ARG A 81 -12.41 -15.42 -17.77
CA ARG A 81 -10.93 -15.47 -17.76
C ARG A 81 -10.35 -14.22 -17.10
N ARG A 82 -10.77 -13.02 -17.54
CA ARG A 82 -10.30 -11.74 -16.97
C ARG A 82 -10.60 -11.64 -15.47
N LEU A 83 -11.76 -12.12 -15.03
CA LEU A 83 -12.13 -12.15 -13.62
C LEU A 83 -11.21 -13.04 -12.79
N THR A 84 -10.84 -14.20 -13.32
CA THR A 84 -9.92 -15.13 -12.65
C THR A 84 -8.52 -14.54 -12.56
N GLU A 85 -8.00 -14.01 -13.68
CA GLU A 85 -6.69 -13.34 -13.73
C GLU A 85 -6.61 -12.15 -12.76
N ALA A 86 -7.63 -11.28 -12.74
CA ALA A 86 -7.65 -10.12 -11.85
C ALA A 86 -7.75 -10.51 -10.37
N ARG A 87 -8.48 -11.60 -10.06
CA ARG A 87 -8.57 -12.13 -8.69
C ARG A 87 -7.23 -12.67 -8.21
N ASP A 88 -6.54 -13.45 -9.03
CA ASP A 88 -5.27 -14.06 -8.66
C ASP A 88 -4.20 -12.97 -8.52
N GLN A 89 -4.15 -12.01 -9.46
CA GLN A 89 -3.28 -10.84 -9.36
C GLN A 89 -3.53 -10.01 -8.09
N TYR A 90 -4.79 -9.80 -7.71
CA TYR A 90 -5.12 -9.09 -6.47
C TYR A 90 -4.67 -9.86 -5.23
N ARG A 91 -4.81 -11.18 -5.21
CA ARG A 91 -4.40 -12.03 -4.08
C ARG A 91 -2.90 -12.01 -3.87
N ASP A 92 -2.13 -12.11 -4.95
CA ASP A 92 -0.67 -12.04 -4.88
C ASP A 92 -0.21 -10.68 -4.32
N VAL A 93 -0.78 -9.59 -4.85
CA VAL A 93 -0.48 -8.24 -4.39
C VAL A 93 -0.91 -8.03 -2.94
N TYR A 94 -2.08 -8.55 -2.55
CA TYR A 94 -2.56 -8.45 -1.17
C TYR A 94 -1.68 -9.23 -0.19
N ALA A 95 -1.26 -10.45 -0.56
CA ALA A 95 -0.40 -11.29 0.25
C ALA A 95 0.98 -10.65 0.49
N GLU A 96 1.51 -9.95 -0.52
CA GLU A 96 2.73 -9.16 -0.38
C GLU A 96 2.50 -7.88 0.45
N ALA A 97 1.38 -7.19 0.19
CA ALA A 97 1.08 -5.92 0.82
C ALA A 97 0.85 -6.04 2.34
N GLN A 98 0.14 -7.08 2.79
CA GLN A 98 -0.17 -7.27 4.22
C GLN A 98 1.08 -7.32 5.11
N MET A 99 2.25 -7.68 4.55
CA MET A 99 3.52 -7.71 5.27
C MET A 99 4.12 -6.32 5.51
N ARG A 100 3.61 -5.29 4.83
CA ARG A 100 4.16 -3.92 4.84
C ARG A 100 3.17 -2.88 5.33
N MET A 101 1.87 -3.13 5.20
CA MET A 101 0.84 -2.15 5.56
C MET A 101 0.67 -2.06 7.08
N PRO A 102 0.52 -0.84 7.65
CA PRO A 102 0.13 -0.67 9.04
C PRO A 102 -1.25 -1.27 9.34
N ASP A 103 -1.47 -1.67 10.60
CA ASP A 103 -2.69 -2.38 11.05
C ASP A 103 -4.00 -1.68 10.64
N ARG A 104 -4.04 -0.34 10.74
CA ARG A 104 -5.21 0.47 10.35
C ARG A 104 -5.59 0.28 8.89
N VAL A 105 -4.60 0.25 7.99
CA VAL A 105 -4.82 0.02 6.56
C VAL A 105 -5.08 -1.47 6.30
N LEU A 106 -4.38 -2.36 6.99
CA LEU A 106 -4.55 -3.80 6.86
C LEU A 106 -5.96 -4.26 7.22
N ALA A 107 -6.57 -3.70 8.28
CA ALA A 107 -7.94 -4.00 8.66
C ALA A 107 -8.95 -3.63 7.55
N LEU A 108 -8.80 -2.45 6.95
CA LEU A 108 -9.64 -2.01 5.83
C LEU A 108 -9.43 -2.90 4.59
N ALA A 109 -8.18 -3.23 4.28
CA ALA A 109 -7.82 -4.08 3.15
C ALA A 109 -8.33 -5.52 3.32
N GLY A 110 -8.24 -6.08 4.53
CA GLY A 110 -8.76 -7.41 4.86
C GLY A 110 -10.28 -7.48 4.73
N GLY A 111 -11.00 -6.46 5.21
CA GLY A 111 -12.44 -6.34 5.02
C GLY A 111 -12.81 -6.28 3.53
N LEU A 112 -12.13 -5.43 2.75
CA LEU A 112 -12.33 -5.36 1.30
C LEU A 112 -12.06 -6.71 0.61
N SER A 113 -10.96 -7.40 0.96
CA SER A 113 -10.60 -8.70 0.39
C SER A 113 -11.63 -9.78 0.69
N HIS A 114 -12.16 -9.80 1.92
CA HIS A 114 -13.22 -10.73 2.30
C HIS A 114 -14.47 -10.52 1.46
N ASP A 115 -14.94 -9.28 1.35
CA ASP A 115 -16.15 -8.95 0.59
C ASP A 115 -15.98 -9.20 -0.91
N LEU A 116 -14.80 -8.90 -1.48
CA LEU A 116 -14.46 -9.26 -2.86
C LEU A 116 -14.61 -10.76 -3.09
N GLY A 117 -14.15 -11.58 -2.15
CA GLY A 117 -14.32 -13.04 -2.19
C GLY A 117 -15.79 -13.46 -2.16
N THR A 118 -16.60 -12.82 -1.33
CA THR A 118 -18.04 -13.05 -1.23
C THR A 118 -18.74 -12.73 -2.54
N VAL A 119 -18.51 -11.54 -3.11
CA VAL A 119 -19.11 -11.10 -4.38
C VAL A 119 -18.65 -11.97 -5.54
N TYR A 120 -17.38 -12.34 -5.59
CA TYR A 120 -16.88 -13.33 -6.57
C TYR A 120 -17.64 -14.65 -6.48
N GLY A 121 -17.87 -15.16 -5.27
CA GLY A 121 -18.65 -16.37 -5.06
C GLY A 121 -20.08 -16.24 -5.59
N MET A 122 -20.74 -15.11 -5.37
CA MET A 122 -22.08 -14.82 -5.91
C MET A 122 -22.07 -14.81 -7.44
N VAL A 123 -21.13 -14.08 -8.05
CA VAL A 123 -20.96 -14.00 -9.50
C VAL A 123 -20.73 -15.38 -10.11
N ARG A 124 -19.84 -16.19 -9.52
CA ARG A 124 -19.57 -17.55 -10.01
C ARG A 124 -20.80 -18.45 -9.94
N ARG A 125 -21.58 -18.38 -8.87
CA ARG A 125 -22.83 -19.17 -8.76
C ARG A 125 -23.88 -18.77 -9.78
N LEU A 126 -24.01 -17.47 -10.06
CA LEU A 126 -24.88 -16.98 -11.13
C LEU A 126 -24.42 -17.48 -12.51
N ASP A 127 -23.11 -17.38 -12.77
CA ASP A 127 -22.47 -17.81 -14.01
C ASP A 127 -22.54 -19.34 -14.23
N ASP A 128 -22.48 -20.12 -13.15
CA ASP A 128 -22.58 -21.58 -13.18
C ASP A 128 -24.04 -22.08 -13.14
N GLY A 129 -25.04 -21.17 -13.12
CA GLY A 129 -26.46 -21.52 -13.13
C GLY A 129 -26.99 -22.12 -11.81
N VAL A 130 -26.29 -21.91 -10.70
CA VAL A 130 -26.61 -22.46 -9.36
C VAL A 130 -26.73 -21.37 -8.29
N PRO A 131 -27.61 -20.37 -8.48
CA PRO A 131 -27.78 -19.27 -7.52
C PRO A 131 -28.30 -19.78 -6.17
N ARG A 132 -27.80 -19.21 -5.08
CA ARG A 132 -28.37 -19.35 -3.72
C ARG A 132 -29.47 -18.32 -3.50
N ALA A 133 -30.23 -18.49 -2.42
CA ALA A 133 -31.19 -17.48 -1.98
C ALA A 133 -30.50 -16.12 -1.81
N GLY A 134 -31.02 -15.09 -2.46
CA GLY A 134 -30.46 -13.73 -2.46
C GLY A 134 -29.43 -13.48 -3.57
N ASP A 135 -28.91 -14.51 -4.26
CA ASP A 135 -28.04 -14.31 -5.41
C ASP A 135 -28.88 -13.76 -6.57
N SER A 136 -28.55 -12.55 -7.01
CA SER A 136 -29.12 -11.96 -8.20
C SER A 136 -28.13 -10.98 -8.83
N PRO A 137 -28.22 -10.71 -10.14
CA PRO A 137 -27.41 -9.67 -10.77
C PRO A 137 -27.58 -8.30 -10.10
N ALA A 138 -28.76 -8.00 -9.54
CA ALA A 138 -29.01 -6.76 -8.81
C ALA A 138 -28.24 -6.71 -7.47
N ALA A 139 -28.31 -7.77 -6.67
CA ALA A 139 -27.59 -7.87 -5.40
C ALA A 139 -26.07 -7.82 -5.60
N VAL A 140 -25.56 -8.43 -6.68
CA VAL A 140 -24.14 -8.32 -7.03
C VAL A 140 -23.75 -6.88 -7.37
N ARG A 141 -24.54 -6.16 -8.18
CA ARG A 141 -24.26 -4.76 -8.52
C ARG A 141 -24.24 -3.88 -7.28
N GLU A 142 -25.22 -4.01 -6.40
CA GLU A 142 -25.26 -3.30 -5.12
C GLU A 142 -24.01 -3.59 -4.27
N SER A 143 -23.58 -4.85 -4.23
CA SER A 143 -22.36 -5.24 -3.52
C SER A 143 -21.09 -4.65 -4.15
N ILE A 144 -21.01 -4.58 -5.48
CA ILE A 144 -19.91 -3.93 -6.20
C ILE A 144 -19.86 -2.43 -5.90
N ASP A 145 -21.00 -1.75 -5.84
CA ASP A 145 -21.06 -0.32 -5.48
C ASP A 145 -20.57 -0.09 -4.05
N ALA A 146 -20.99 -0.94 -3.11
CA ALA A 146 -20.50 -0.90 -1.72
C ALA A 146 -18.98 -1.16 -1.63
N LEU A 147 -18.44 -2.05 -2.48
CA LEU A 147 -17.01 -2.31 -2.56
C LEU A 147 -16.22 -1.11 -3.12
N TRP A 148 -16.77 -0.39 -4.10
CA TRP A 148 -16.18 0.87 -4.58
C TRP A 148 -16.07 1.90 -3.46
N ASP A 149 -17.08 2.00 -2.59
CA ASP A 149 -17.04 2.85 -1.40
C ASP A 149 -16.00 2.42 -0.38
N ARG A 150 -15.88 1.12 -0.11
CA ARG A 150 -14.84 0.58 0.77
C ARG A 150 -13.44 0.89 0.23
N LEU A 151 -13.23 0.73 -1.08
CA LEU A 151 -11.98 1.09 -1.74
C LEU A 151 -11.70 2.59 -1.65
N ARG A 152 -12.71 3.46 -1.76
CA ARG A 152 -12.55 4.90 -1.53
C ARG A 152 -12.06 5.21 -0.12
N ARG A 153 -12.67 4.60 0.91
CA ARG A 153 -12.26 4.77 2.32
C ARG A 153 -10.83 4.28 2.57
N MET A 154 -10.51 3.08 2.09
CA MET A 154 -9.15 2.52 2.21
C MET A 154 -8.09 3.44 1.59
N ARG A 155 -8.36 4.05 0.43
CA ARG A 155 -7.44 5.02 -0.19
C ARG A 155 -7.27 6.30 0.61
N GLN A 156 -8.31 6.78 1.28
CA GLN A 156 -8.19 7.97 2.13
C GLN A 156 -7.22 7.68 3.27
N GLU A 157 -7.33 6.49 3.88
CA GLU A 157 -6.45 6.11 4.98
C GLU A 157 -5.00 5.92 4.53
N MET A 158 -4.78 5.21 3.41
CA MET A 158 -3.45 5.11 2.79
C MET A 158 -2.82 6.48 2.49
N ARG A 159 -3.61 7.49 2.11
CA ARG A 159 -3.12 8.85 1.87
C ARG A 159 -2.80 9.59 3.16
N SER A 160 -3.59 9.37 4.21
CA SER A 160 -3.30 9.90 5.55
C SER A 160 -1.94 9.36 6.03
N GLU A 161 -1.74 8.04 5.93
CA GLU A 161 -0.46 7.39 6.26
C GLU A 161 0.72 8.04 5.53
N LEU A 162 0.61 8.18 4.21
CA LEU A 162 1.67 8.80 3.41
C LEU A 162 1.89 10.28 3.73
N GLY A 163 0.85 10.96 4.23
CA GLY A 163 0.90 12.35 4.68
C GLY A 163 1.72 12.52 5.95
N GLU A 164 1.59 11.59 6.92
CA GLU A 164 2.36 11.60 8.17
C GLU A 164 3.88 11.56 7.90
N PHE A 165 4.33 10.76 6.92
CA PHE A 165 5.74 10.72 6.51
C PHE A 165 6.25 12.05 5.92
N ARG A 166 5.38 12.87 5.31
CA ARG A 166 5.76 14.19 4.78
C ARG A 166 5.91 15.23 5.89
N THR A 167 5.07 15.18 6.90
CA THR A 167 5.10 16.13 8.03
C THR A 167 6.28 15.87 8.97
N ASP A 168 6.65 14.61 9.20
CA ASP A 168 7.80 14.24 10.03
C ASP A 168 9.16 14.42 9.33
N SER A 169 9.18 14.59 8.02
CA SER A 169 10.41 14.90 7.26
C SER A 169 10.76 16.39 7.28
N GLY A 170 9.93 17.25 7.88
CA GLY A 170 10.05 18.71 7.86
C GLY A 170 10.29 19.37 9.22
N ARG A 171 10.58 18.59 10.28
CA ARG A 171 10.95 19.10 11.62
C ARG A 171 12.38 18.77 11.96
#